data_AF-A0A7Y9WMB9-F1
#
_entry.id   AF-A0A7Y9WMB9-F1
#
_cell.length_a   1.000
_cell.length_b   1.000
_cell.length_c   1.000
_cell.angle_alpha   90.00
_cell.angle_beta   90.00
_cell.angle_gamma   90.00
#
_symmetry.space_group_name_H-M   'P 1'
#
loop_
_entity.id
_entity.type
_entity.pdbx_description
1 polymer ?
#
loop_
_entity_poly.entity_id
_entity_poly.type
_entity_poly.pdbx_seq_one_letter_code
_entity_poly.pdbx_strand_id
1 'polypeptide(L)'
;MKMKLYEEGEKSKAVCHHCKQLVSTTFTRRDVPFSDGKGEVKNILSAVCDVCDQVVAVPAQSTPAIREARQKEVRPIEAQLPAIYLDVLDLAAYMVDSASSTEFRKVLMMLYLHRFASGEYPRSRLVKAHELTIERFKERRGAARRRLSMKVTPRIAEDLKALMDATTMTQTQIIKSVIYQIQCDVIESQKPALLKELVALAIIYA
;
A
#
# COMPACT_ATOMS: atom_id res chain seq x y z
N MET A 1 -12.11 -13.79 -23.37
CA MET A 1 -10.98 -14.74 -23.59
C MET A 1 -10.79 -15.58 -22.35
N LYS A 2 -10.78 -16.91 -22.48
CA LYS A 2 -10.54 -17.83 -21.36
C LYS A 2 -9.02 -17.88 -21.11
N MET A 3 -8.54 -17.46 -19.94
CA MET A 3 -7.11 -17.57 -19.62
C MET A 3 -6.78 -19.05 -19.40
N LYS A 4 -5.82 -19.58 -20.16
CA LYS A 4 -5.28 -20.93 -19.97
C LYS A 4 -4.17 -20.87 -18.92
N LEU A 5 -4.20 -21.77 -17.94
CA LEU A 5 -3.09 -21.99 -17.03
C LEU A 5 -2.09 -22.98 -17.65
N TYR A 6 -0.81 -22.75 -17.38
CA TYR A 6 0.29 -23.59 -17.87
C TYR A 6 1.06 -24.19 -16.71
N GLU A 7 1.54 -25.42 -16.90
CA GLU A 7 2.38 -26.13 -15.94
C GLU A 7 3.86 -26.08 -16.35
N GLU A 8 4.75 -26.23 -15.36
CA GLU A 8 6.18 -26.36 -15.65
C GLU A 8 6.46 -27.68 -16.39
N GLY A 9 7.29 -27.61 -17.42
CA GLY A 9 7.53 -28.70 -18.37
C GLY A 9 6.53 -28.78 -19.52
N GLU A 10 5.42 -28.02 -19.49
CA GLU A 10 4.47 -28.00 -20.61
C GLU A 10 5.13 -27.40 -21.86
N LYS A 11 4.88 -28.01 -23.03
CA LYS A 11 5.41 -27.55 -24.31
C LYS A 11 4.45 -26.61 -25.02
N SER A 12 5.01 -25.63 -25.71
CA SER A 12 4.31 -24.67 -26.56
C SER A 12 5.16 -24.36 -27.80
N LYS A 13 4.65 -23.49 -28.68
CA LYS A 13 5.41 -22.95 -29.82
C LYS A 13 5.30 -21.44 -29.82
N ALA A 14 6.42 -20.77 -30.04
CA ALA A 14 6.49 -19.32 -30.11
C ALA A 14 7.59 -18.86 -31.08
N VAL A 15 7.53 -17.61 -31.53
CA VAL A 15 8.58 -17.01 -32.35
C VAL A 15 9.69 -16.50 -31.43
N CYS A 16 10.90 -17.04 -31.57
CA CYS A 16 12.04 -16.59 -30.78
C CYS A 16 12.72 -15.39 -31.44
N HIS A 17 12.81 -14.26 -30.74
CA HIS A 17 13.50 -13.06 -31.23
C HIS A 17 15.00 -13.26 -31.50
N HIS A 18 15.64 -14.18 -30.79
CA HIS A 18 17.06 -14.50 -30.96
C HIS A 18 17.29 -15.42 -32.17
N CYS A 19 16.56 -16.54 -32.26
CA CYS A 19 16.69 -17.49 -33.37
C CYS A 19 15.99 -17.04 -34.66
N LYS A 20 15.15 -16.00 -34.61
CA LYS A 20 14.37 -15.45 -35.74
C LYS A 20 13.48 -16.47 -36.47
N GLN A 21 13.02 -17.50 -35.76
CA GLN A 21 12.18 -18.55 -36.30
C GLN A 21 11.15 -19.04 -35.28
N LEU A 22 10.14 -19.76 -35.75
CA LEU A 22 9.20 -20.50 -34.90
C LEU A 22 9.94 -21.65 -34.23
N VAL A 23 9.94 -21.69 -32.91
CA VAL A 23 10.62 -22.71 -32.11
C VAL A 23 9.65 -23.42 -31.19
N SER A 24 9.98 -24.66 -30.81
CA SER A 24 9.38 -25.29 -29.64
C SER A 24 9.88 -24.59 -28.38
N THR A 25 8.97 -24.41 -27.43
CA THR A 25 9.27 -23.78 -26.14
C THR A 25 8.79 -24.67 -25.02
N THR A 26 9.53 -24.69 -23.92
CA THR A 26 9.15 -25.38 -22.69
C THR A 26 8.91 -24.36 -21.58
N PHE A 27 7.79 -24.48 -20.86
CA PHE A 27 7.53 -23.62 -19.71
C PHE A 27 8.45 -24.01 -18.56
N THR A 28 9.25 -23.06 -18.07
CA THR A 28 10.17 -23.26 -16.94
C THR A 28 10.24 -22.00 -16.09
N ARG A 29 10.59 -22.18 -14.82
CA ARG A 29 10.85 -21.09 -13.89
C ARG A 29 12.16 -20.38 -14.20
N ARG A 30 12.10 -19.06 -14.47
CA ARG A 30 13.27 -18.22 -14.71
C ARG A 30 13.13 -16.86 -14.02
N ASP A 31 14.28 -16.26 -13.78
CA ASP A 31 14.39 -14.84 -13.46
C ASP A 31 14.32 -14.06 -14.78
N VAL A 32 13.43 -13.08 -14.86
CA VAL A 32 13.17 -12.31 -16.09
C VAL A 32 13.46 -10.84 -15.83
N PRO A 33 14.49 -10.24 -16.48
CA PRO A 33 14.77 -8.82 -16.33
C PRO A 33 13.65 -7.98 -16.95
N PHE A 34 13.38 -6.81 -16.37
CA PHE A 34 12.44 -5.87 -16.98
C PHE A 34 13.04 -5.25 -18.25
N SER A 35 12.19 -4.96 -19.23
CA SER A 35 12.60 -4.39 -20.52
C SER A 35 13.22 -2.98 -20.42
N ASP A 36 12.98 -2.28 -19.31
CA ASP A 36 13.59 -0.98 -18.98
C ASP A 36 14.98 -1.12 -18.32
N GLY A 37 15.45 -2.35 -18.12
CA GLY A 37 16.73 -2.68 -17.49
C GLY A 37 16.78 -2.45 -15.97
N LYS A 38 15.68 -2.03 -15.34
CA LYS A 38 15.65 -1.65 -13.91
C LYS A 38 15.06 -2.75 -13.05
N GLY A 39 15.85 -3.80 -12.84
CA GLY A 39 15.51 -4.92 -11.97
C GLY A 39 14.96 -6.13 -12.73
N GLU A 40 14.56 -7.13 -11.96
CA GLU A 40 14.10 -8.42 -12.47
C GLU A 40 12.96 -8.96 -11.61
N VAL A 41 12.11 -9.77 -12.22
CA VAL A 41 11.15 -10.61 -11.48
C VAL A 41 11.75 -12.00 -11.34
N LYS A 42 11.79 -12.50 -10.10
CA LYS A 42 12.42 -13.79 -9.80
C LYS A 42 11.43 -14.94 -9.90
N ASN A 43 11.92 -16.07 -10.37
CA ASN A 43 11.25 -17.38 -10.29
C ASN A 43 9.81 -17.38 -10.85
N ILE A 44 9.61 -16.81 -12.04
CA ILE A 44 8.30 -16.82 -12.73
C ILE A 44 8.26 -17.86 -13.83
N LEU A 45 7.06 -18.38 -14.11
CA LEU A 45 6.90 -19.28 -15.24
C LEU A 45 7.09 -18.50 -16.53
N SER A 46 7.88 -19.04 -17.44
CA SER A 46 8.18 -18.42 -18.73
C SER A 46 8.36 -19.50 -19.79
N ALA A 47 7.95 -19.22 -21.02
CA ALA A 47 8.22 -20.09 -22.16
C ALA A 47 9.65 -19.84 -22.63
N VAL A 48 10.50 -20.85 -22.52
CA VAL A 48 11.92 -20.79 -22.90
C VAL A 48 12.15 -21.53 -24.20
N CYS A 49 12.97 -20.95 -25.08
CA CYS A 49 13.35 -21.55 -26.36
C CYS A 49 14.19 -22.81 -26.15
N ASP A 50 13.72 -23.96 -26.67
CA ASP A 50 14.44 -25.23 -26.57
C ASP A 50 15.80 -25.22 -27.32
N VAL A 51 16.07 -24.20 -28.15
CA VAL A 51 17.29 -24.08 -28.97
C VAL A 51 18.36 -23.17 -28.34
N CYS A 52 17.96 -22.02 -27.78
CA CYS A 52 18.90 -21.01 -27.29
C CYS A 52 18.73 -20.64 -25.81
N ASP A 53 17.83 -21.33 -25.11
CA ASP A 53 17.54 -21.15 -23.68
C ASP A 53 17.07 -19.74 -23.28
N GLN A 54 16.72 -18.89 -24.25
CA GLN A 54 16.19 -17.55 -23.99
C GLN A 54 14.69 -17.58 -23.68
N VAL A 55 14.27 -16.69 -22.79
CA VAL A 55 12.85 -16.45 -22.51
C VAL A 55 12.19 -15.81 -23.73
N VAL A 56 11.15 -16.47 -24.26
CA VAL A 56 10.43 -16.05 -25.46
C VAL A 56 9.09 -15.41 -25.12
N ALA A 57 8.42 -15.90 -24.09
CA ALA A 57 7.14 -15.35 -23.64
C ALA A 57 6.92 -15.57 -22.14
N VAL A 58 6.10 -14.71 -21.52
CA VAL A 58 5.63 -14.88 -20.15
C VAL A 58 4.10 -15.03 -20.17
N PRO A 59 3.55 -16.12 -19.62
CA PRO A 59 2.10 -16.34 -19.59
C PRO A 59 1.41 -15.36 -18.63
N ALA A 60 0.13 -15.08 -18.87
CA ALA A 60 -0.65 -14.12 -18.09
C ALA A 60 -0.70 -14.45 -16.58
N GLN A 61 -0.61 -15.73 -16.21
CA GLN A 61 -0.57 -16.18 -14.80
C GLN A 61 0.66 -15.69 -14.02
N SER A 62 1.71 -15.24 -14.70
CA SER A 62 2.91 -14.65 -14.08
C SER A 62 2.85 -13.12 -14.00
N THR A 63 1.81 -12.49 -14.55
CA THR A 63 1.57 -11.03 -14.44
C THR A 63 1.50 -10.54 -12.99
N PRO A 64 0.86 -11.24 -12.02
CA PRO A 64 0.85 -10.79 -10.63
C PRO A 64 2.25 -10.68 -10.02
N ALA A 65 3.13 -11.65 -10.27
CA ALA A 65 4.51 -11.63 -9.78
C ALA A 65 5.34 -10.52 -10.42
N ILE A 66 5.16 -10.27 -11.72
CA ILE A 66 5.76 -9.12 -12.42
C ILE A 66 5.31 -7.80 -11.78
N ARG A 67 3.99 -7.66 -11.53
CA ARG A 67 3.42 -6.47 -10.91
C ARG A 67 3.98 -6.28 -9.51
N GLU A 68 4.04 -7.33 -8.70
CA GLU A 68 4.59 -7.29 -7.35
C GLU A 68 6.06 -6.87 -7.35
N ALA A 69 6.89 -7.48 -8.21
CA ALA A 69 8.29 -7.11 -8.34
C ALA A 69 8.47 -5.63 -8.75
N ARG A 70 7.58 -5.08 -9.58
CA ARG A 70 7.54 -3.63 -9.88
C ARG A 70 7.02 -2.78 -8.71
N GLN A 71 6.13 -3.32 -7.88
CA GLN A 71 5.49 -2.63 -6.75
C GLN A 71 6.23 -2.74 -5.42
N LYS A 72 7.38 -3.45 -5.36
CA LYS A 72 8.28 -3.44 -4.19
C LYS A 72 8.85 -2.05 -3.86
N GLU A 73 8.69 -1.09 -4.75
CA GLU A 73 8.97 0.32 -4.48
C GLU A 73 7.98 0.87 -3.43
N VAL A 74 8.48 1.12 -2.22
CA VAL A 74 7.74 1.81 -1.17
C VAL A 74 8.06 3.29 -1.18
N ARG A 75 7.05 4.14 -0.98
CA ARG A 75 7.20 5.60 -0.93
C ARG A 75 7.15 6.09 0.52
N PRO A 76 8.04 7.00 0.94
CA PRO A 76 7.96 7.59 2.27
C PRO A 76 6.82 8.61 2.34
N ILE A 77 6.00 8.55 3.39
CA ILE A 77 5.09 9.63 3.81
C ILE A 77 5.59 10.17 5.13
N GLU A 78 5.72 11.50 5.21
CA GLU A 78 6.32 12.16 6.37
C GLU A 78 5.59 13.44 6.77
N ALA A 79 5.54 13.70 8.07
CA ALA A 79 5.06 14.97 8.62
C ALA A 79 5.73 15.28 9.96
N GLN A 80 5.98 16.57 10.20
CA GLN A 80 6.36 17.08 11.52
C GLN A 80 5.11 17.58 12.24
N LEU A 81 4.74 16.90 13.32
CA LEU A 81 3.46 17.12 14.02
C LEU A 81 3.72 17.53 15.48
N PRO A 82 2.83 18.31 16.11
CA PRO A 82 2.79 18.38 17.57
C PRO A 82 2.72 16.98 18.19
N ALA A 83 3.41 16.76 19.31
CA ALA A 83 3.57 15.44 19.92
C ALA A 83 2.23 14.73 20.21
N ILE A 84 1.20 15.50 20.59
CA ILE A 84 -0.15 15.02 20.87
C ILE A 84 -0.77 14.18 19.74
N TYR A 85 -0.46 14.46 18.47
CA TYR A 85 -0.99 13.66 17.36
C TYR A 85 -0.41 12.25 17.36
N LEU A 86 0.86 12.11 17.73
CA LEU A 86 1.47 10.79 17.88
C LEU A 86 0.91 10.12 19.13
N ASP A 87 0.76 10.83 20.24
CA ASP A 87 0.20 10.27 21.47
C ASP A 87 -1.24 9.75 21.26
N VAL A 88 -2.03 10.44 20.44
CA VAL A 88 -3.36 9.99 20.01
C VAL A 88 -3.29 8.70 19.19
N LEU A 89 -2.37 8.61 18.21
CA LEU A 89 -2.18 7.37 17.45
C LEU A 89 -1.72 6.21 18.32
N ASP A 90 -0.84 6.49 19.29
CA ASP A 90 -0.28 5.53 20.23
C ASP A 90 -1.41 4.97 21.12
N LEU A 91 -2.26 5.86 21.66
CA LEU A 91 -3.42 5.47 22.45
C LEU A 91 -4.46 4.72 21.61
N ALA A 92 -4.73 5.15 20.37
CA ALA A 92 -5.66 4.46 19.49
C ALA A 92 -5.20 3.03 19.16
N ALA A 93 -3.90 2.83 18.90
CA ALA A 93 -3.33 1.50 18.69
C ALA A 93 -3.49 0.64 19.96
N TYR A 94 -3.12 1.18 21.12
CA TYR A 94 -3.28 0.49 22.41
C TYR A 94 -4.73 0.10 22.72
N MET A 95 -5.70 0.96 22.37
CA MET A 95 -7.12 0.67 22.56
C MET A 95 -7.66 -0.42 21.64
N VAL A 96 -7.07 -0.60 20.45
CA VAL A 96 -7.41 -1.71 19.56
C VAL A 96 -6.83 -3.00 20.11
N ASP A 97 -5.54 -3.01 20.43
CA ASP A 97 -4.89 -4.16 21.04
C ASP A 97 -3.72 -3.68 21.89
N SER A 98 -3.71 -4.06 23.17
CA SER A 98 -2.67 -3.67 24.12
C SER A 98 -1.34 -4.35 23.85
N ALA A 99 -1.34 -5.45 23.08
CA ALA A 99 -0.13 -6.09 22.56
C ALA A 99 0.38 -5.45 21.26
N SER A 100 -0.38 -4.53 20.65
CA SER A 100 -0.01 -3.95 19.36
C SER A 100 1.22 -3.04 19.45
N SER A 101 2.12 -3.22 18.49
CA SER A 101 3.35 -2.44 18.39
C SER A 101 3.12 -1.09 17.70
N THR A 102 4.16 -0.26 17.66
CA THR A 102 4.17 0.99 16.87
C THR A 102 3.89 0.78 15.38
N GLU A 103 4.06 -0.45 14.87
CA GLU A 103 3.72 -0.80 13.49
C GLU A 103 2.22 -0.72 13.21
N PHE A 104 1.36 -0.93 14.21
CA PHE A 104 -0.08 -0.84 14.00
C PHE A 104 -0.56 0.60 13.75
N ARG A 105 0.20 1.61 14.17
CA ARG A 105 -0.05 3.03 13.83
C ARG A 105 -0.07 3.23 12.32
N LYS A 106 0.86 2.58 11.61
CA LYS A 106 0.94 2.62 10.15
C LYS A 106 -0.29 1.96 9.53
N VAL A 107 -0.73 0.81 10.06
CA VAL A 107 -1.94 0.12 9.57
C VAL A 107 -3.17 1.01 9.72
N LEU A 108 -3.38 1.62 10.89
CA LEU A 108 -4.48 2.57 11.12
C LEU A 108 -4.44 3.73 10.12
N MET A 109 -3.27 4.35 9.94
CA MET A 109 -3.10 5.47 9.01
C MET A 109 -3.42 5.07 7.56
N MET A 110 -2.88 3.95 7.09
CA MET A 110 -3.11 3.47 5.72
C MET A 110 -4.59 3.12 5.48
N LEU A 111 -5.23 2.45 6.45
CA LEU A 111 -6.64 2.09 6.37
C LEU A 111 -7.52 3.34 6.22
N TYR A 112 -7.35 4.32 7.11
CA TYR A 112 -8.17 5.53 7.07
C TYR A 112 -7.91 6.38 5.82
N LEU A 113 -6.65 6.50 5.39
CA LEU A 113 -6.32 7.16 4.12
C LEU A 113 -7.05 6.49 2.95
N HIS A 114 -7.01 5.16 2.89
CA HIS A 114 -7.69 4.41 1.84
C HIS A 114 -9.21 4.59 1.89
N ARG A 115 -9.82 4.53 3.07
CA ARG A 115 -11.27 4.72 3.26
C ARG A 115 -11.76 6.08 2.78
N PHE A 116 -10.98 7.13 3.02
CA PHE A 116 -11.32 8.45 2.49
C PHE A 116 -11.12 8.52 0.97
N ALA A 117 -10.04 7.96 0.44
CA ALA A 117 -9.74 8.00 -0.99
C ALA A 117 -10.70 7.13 -1.82
N SER A 118 -11.15 6.00 -1.29
CA SER A 118 -12.13 5.11 -1.92
C SER A 118 -13.57 5.63 -1.87
N GLY A 119 -13.81 6.67 -1.07
CA GLY A 119 -15.15 7.23 -0.84
C GLY A 119 -16.00 6.45 0.17
N GLU A 120 -15.45 5.40 0.82
CA GLU A 120 -16.12 4.71 1.93
C GLU A 120 -16.43 5.70 3.06
N TYR A 121 -15.48 6.58 3.38
CA TYR A 121 -15.72 7.74 4.24
C TYR A 121 -15.96 8.98 3.38
N PRO A 122 -17.05 9.72 3.64
CA PRO A 122 -17.38 10.90 2.84
C PRO A 122 -16.32 11.98 3.04
N ARG A 123 -15.92 12.63 1.95
CA ARG A 123 -14.88 13.68 1.98
C ARG A 123 -15.22 14.83 2.93
N SER A 124 -16.50 15.19 3.07
CA SER A 124 -16.95 16.22 4.02
C SER A 124 -16.54 15.94 5.46
N ARG A 125 -16.44 14.66 5.83
CA ARG A 125 -15.97 14.23 7.14
C ARG A 125 -14.49 14.54 7.36
N LEU A 126 -13.65 14.40 6.34
CA LEU A 126 -12.23 14.76 6.41
C LEU A 126 -12.04 16.27 6.55
N VAL A 127 -12.82 17.06 5.79
CA VAL A 127 -12.80 18.54 5.87
C VAL A 127 -13.26 19.00 7.26
N LYS A 128 -14.36 18.45 7.77
CA LYS A 128 -14.83 18.74 9.13
C LYS A 128 -13.82 18.35 10.20
N ALA A 129 -13.16 17.20 10.04
CA ALA A 129 -12.09 16.80 10.94
C ALA A 129 -10.94 17.82 10.95
N HIS A 130 -10.59 18.39 9.78
CA HIS A 130 -9.57 19.43 9.68
C HIS A 130 -9.93 20.68 10.49
N GLU A 131 -11.16 21.17 10.33
CA GLU A 131 -11.67 22.35 11.05
C GLU A 131 -11.61 22.14 12.57
N LEU A 132 -12.15 21.01 13.05
CA LEU A 132 -12.15 20.66 14.48
C LEU A 132 -10.74 20.47 15.04
N THR A 133 -9.82 19.96 14.22
CA THR A 133 -8.41 19.79 14.60
C THR A 133 -7.75 21.13 14.91
N ILE A 134 -8.02 22.16 14.10
CA ILE A 134 -7.47 23.52 14.31
C ILE A 134 -7.96 24.10 15.64
N GLU A 135 -9.23 23.89 15.97
CA GLU A 135 -9.83 24.39 17.20
C GLU A 135 -9.33 23.65 18.44
N ARG A 136 -9.24 22.32 18.37
CA ARG A 136 -8.94 21.45 19.52
C ARG A 136 -7.45 21.40 19.82
N PHE A 137 -6.60 21.31 18.80
CA PHE A 137 -5.16 21.23 18.93
C PHE A 137 -4.49 22.55 18.52
N LYS A 138 -4.78 23.62 19.27
CA LYS A 138 -4.16 24.94 19.05
C LYS A 138 -2.63 24.81 19.11
N GLU A 139 -1.96 25.01 17.98
CA GLU A 139 -0.50 24.96 17.90
C GLU A 139 0.09 26.18 18.59
N ARG A 140 0.59 25.99 19.81
CA ARG A 140 1.32 27.01 20.56
C ARG A 140 2.79 27.02 20.12
N ARG A 141 3.40 28.20 20.02
CA ARG A 141 4.86 28.31 19.84
C ARG A 141 5.57 27.58 20.98
N GLY A 142 6.59 26.79 20.65
CA GLY A 142 7.36 25.99 21.60
C GLY A 142 6.74 24.64 21.98
N ALA A 143 5.58 24.27 21.41
CA ALA A 143 5.01 22.94 21.63
C ALA A 143 5.96 21.84 21.13
N ALA A 144 6.09 20.76 21.92
CA ALA A 144 6.88 19.59 21.54
C ALA A 144 6.37 19.01 20.21
N ARG A 145 7.30 18.70 19.29
CA ARG A 145 6.99 18.14 17.98
C ARG A 145 7.68 16.79 17.79
N ARG A 146 7.01 15.87 17.11
CA ARG A 146 7.51 14.54 16.75
C ARG A 146 7.32 14.31 15.26
N ARG A 147 8.26 13.60 14.64
CA ARG A 147 8.17 13.18 13.23
C ARG A 147 7.31 11.93 13.14
N LEU A 148 6.30 11.98 12.28
CA LEU A 148 5.67 10.78 11.72
C LEU A 148 6.37 10.47 10.41
N SER A 149 6.94 9.28 10.26
CA SER A 149 7.51 8.79 9.00
C SER A 149 7.15 7.32 8.84
N MET A 150 6.65 6.96 7.67
CA MET A 150 6.33 5.57 7.32
C MET A 150 6.51 5.32 5.83
N LYS A 151 6.96 4.10 5.50
CA LYS A 151 7.05 3.61 4.13
C LYS A 151 5.72 2.98 3.73
N VAL A 152 5.08 3.48 2.68
CA VAL A 152 3.78 2.99 2.20
C VAL A 152 3.88 2.43 0.79
N THR A 153 2.85 1.67 0.38
CA THR A 153 2.74 1.21 -1.00
C THR A 153 2.46 2.37 -1.95
N PRO A 154 2.77 2.26 -3.26
CA PRO A 154 2.46 3.29 -4.24
C PRO A 154 0.98 3.67 -4.26
N ARG A 155 0.09 2.70 -4.03
CA ARG A 155 -1.37 2.91 -3.97
C ARG A 155 -1.77 3.84 -2.84
N ILE A 156 -1.22 3.68 -1.63
CA ILE A 156 -1.52 4.58 -0.52
C ILE A 156 -0.94 5.99 -0.76
N ALA A 157 0.21 6.08 -1.42
CA ALA A 157 0.77 7.39 -1.80
C ALA A 157 -0.11 8.09 -2.85
N GLU A 158 -0.71 7.34 -3.79
CA GLU A 158 -1.69 7.84 -4.75
C GLU A 158 -3.00 8.25 -4.06
N ASP A 159 -3.49 7.46 -3.10
CA ASP A 159 -4.66 7.78 -2.28
C ASP A 159 -4.45 9.12 -1.54
N LEU A 160 -3.29 9.30 -0.89
CA LEU A 160 -2.95 10.56 -0.23
C LEU A 160 -2.91 11.73 -1.22
N LYS A 161 -2.30 11.54 -2.39
CA LYS A 161 -2.25 12.58 -3.43
C LYS A 161 -3.65 12.95 -3.92
N ALA A 162 -4.50 11.96 -4.18
CA ALA A 162 -5.88 12.17 -4.59
C ALA A 162 -6.67 12.96 -3.53
N LEU A 163 -6.43 12.69 -2.24
CA LEU A 163 -7.02 13.46 -1.15
C LEU A 163 -6.51 14.91 -1.11
N MET A 164 -5.22 15.16 -1.35
CA MET A 164 -4.66 16.51 -1.44
C MET A 164 -5.29 17.30 -2.58
N ASP A 165 -5.33 16.69 -3.77
CA ASP A 165 -5.88 17.31 -4.98
C ASP A 165 -7.38 17.59 -4.82
N ALA A 166 -8.12 16.65 -4.22
CA ALA A 166 -9.53 16.82 -3.95
C ALA A 166 -9.75 17.96 -2.95
N THR A 167 -9.12 17.92 -1.78
CA THR A 167 -9.44 18.78 -0.62
C THR A 167 -8.73 20.11 -0.58
N THR A 168 -7.74 20.35 -1.46
CA THR A 168 -6.78 21.47 -1.41
C THR A 168 -5.96 21.55 -0.12
N MET A 169 -6.01 20.52 0.72
CA MET A 169 -5.24 20.42 1.95
C MET A 169 -3.82 19.90 1.67
N THR A 170 -2.86 20.39 2.45
CA THR A 170 -1.50 19.83 2.46
C THR A 170 -1.48 18.41 3.03
N GLN A 171 -0.45 17.64 2.68
CA GLN A 171 -0.20 16.31 3.26
C GLN A 171 -0.25 16.33 4.80
N THR A 172 0.36 17.34 5.44
CA THR A 172 0.36 17.47 6.91
C THR A 172 -1.05 17.72 7.46
N GLN A 173 -1.87 18.53 6.79
CA GLN A 173 -3.26 18.76 7.21
C GLN A 173 -4.11 17.50 7.06
N ILE A 174 -3.94 16.73 5.98
CA ILE A 174 -4.64 15.45 5.81
C ILE A 174 -4.25 14.48 6.91
N ILE A 175 -2.95 14.32 7.17
CA ILE A 175 -2.46 13.43 8.22
C ILE A 175 -3.08 13.80 9.57
N LYS A 176 -3.06 15.08 9.95
CA LYS A 176 -3.68 15.54 11.21
C LYS A 176 -5.18 15.22 11.28
N SER A 177 -5.89 15.44 10.17
CA SER A 177 -7.34 15.23 10.10
C SER A 177 -7.70 13.75 10.14
N VAL A 178 -6.88 12.89 9.54
CA VAL A 178 -6.99 11.43 9.66
C VAL A 178 -6.76 10.97 11.09
N ILE A 179 -5.72 11.47 11.77
CA ILE A 179 -5.44 11.16 13.18
C ILE A 179 -6.61 11.60 14.06
N TYR A 180 -7.17 12.79 13.82
CA TYR A 180 -8.36 13.24 14.52
C TYR A 180 -9.56 12.33 14.27
N GLN A 181 -9.73 11.85 13.04
CA GLN A 181 -10.83 10.93 12.74
C GLN A 181 -10.66 9.58 13.45
N ILE A 182 -9.43 9.07 13.53
CA ILE A 182 -9.08 7.87 14.31
C ILE A 182 -9.45 8.09 15.78
N GLN A 183 -9.10 9.24 16.38
CA GLN A 183 -9.48 9.59 17.74
C GLN A 183 -11.00 9.51 17.94
N CYS A 184 -11.78 10.16 17.08
CA CYS A 184 -13.23 10.15 17.20
C CYS A 184 -13.83 8.74 17.12
N ASP A 185 -13.28 7.88 16.27
CA ASP A 185 -13.85 6.57 15.99
C ASP A 185 -13.40 5.48 16.97
N VAL A 186 -12.12 5.50 17.35
CA VAL A 186 -11.48 4.46 18.17
C VAL A 186 -11.49 4.85 19.64
N ILE A 187 -11.17 6.10 19.98
CA ILE A 187 -11.00 6.54 21.37
C ILE A 187 -12.32 7.04 21.95
N GLU A 188 -13.00 7.93 21.25
CA GLU A 188 -14.19 8.62 21.77
C GLU A 188 -15.46 7.79 21.59
N SER A 189 -15.75 7.38 20.36
CA SER A 189 -17.00 6.66 20.06
C SER A 189 -16.91 5.16 20.29
N GLN A 190 -15.70 4.60 20.33
CA GLN A 190 -15.41 3.16 20.47
C GLN A 190 -16.35 2.28 19.63
N LYS A 191 -16.47 2.60 18.33
CA LYS A 191 -17.47 1.99 17.46
C LYS A 191 -17.30 0.46 17.42
N PRO A 192 -18.24 -0.36 17.94
CA PRO A 192 -17.99 -1.79 18.17
C PRO A 192 -17.65 -2.58 16.90
N ALA A 193 -18.36 -2.32 15.80
CA ALA A 193 -18.11 -3.00 14.52
C ALA A 193 -16.72 -2.68 13.96
N LEU A 194 -16.30 -1.41 14.07
CA LEU A 194 -14.98 -0.97 13.64
C LEU A 194 -13.89 -1.55 14.54
N LEU A 195 -14.06 -1.50 15.87
CA LEU A 195 -13.08 -2.06 16.80
C LEU A 195 -12.87 -3.56 16.55
N LYS A 196 -13.94 -4.31 16.29
CA LYS A 196 -13.84 -5.73 15.95
C LYS A 196 -13.01 -5.97 14.68
N GLU A 197 -13.20 -5.14 13.65
CA GLU A 197 -12.39 -5.19 12.42
C GLU A 197 -10.93 -4.83 12.69
N LEU A 198 -10.68 -3.76 13.44
CA LEU A 198 -9.33 -3.30 13.77
C LEU A 198 -8.58 -4.33 14.62
N VAL A 199 -9.24 -4.98 15.57
CA VAL A 199 -8.65 -6.09 16.37
C VAL A 199 -8.27 -7.24 15.46
N ALA A 200 -9.15 -7.64 14.53
CA ALA A 200 -8.84 -8.70 13.58
C ALA A 200 -7.63 -8.35 12.70
N LEU A 201 -7.51 -7.09 12.27
CA LEU A 201 -6.33 -6.61 11.55
C LEU A 201 -5.07 -6.58 12.42
N ALA A 202 -5.18 -6.18 13.69
CA ALA A 202 -4.05 -6.13 14.62
C ALA A 202 -3.44 -7.52 14.81
N ILE A 203 -4.26 -8.55 15.00
CA ILE A 203 -3.81 -9.94 15.17
C ILE A 203 -3.02 -10.45 13.95
N ILE A 204 -3.38 -10.03 12.74
CA ILE A 204 -2.70 -10.46 11.50
C ILE A 204 -1.36 -9.73 11.29
N TYR A 205 -1.24 -8.52 11.83
CA TYR A 205 -0.07 -7.65 11.66
C TYR A 205 0.88 -7.63 12.87
N ALA A 206 0.50 -8.27 13.98
CA ALA A 206 1.28 -8.35 15.23
C ALA A 206 2.58 -9.16 15.08
#